data_AF-A0A956ML04-F1
#
_entry.id   AF-A0A956ML04-F1
#
_cell.length_a   1.000
_cell.length_b   1.000
_cell.length_c   1.000
_cell.angle_alpha   90.00
_cell.angle_beta   90.00
_cell.angle_gamma   90.00
#
_symmetry.space_group_name_H-M   'P 1'
#
loop_
_entity.id
_entity.type
_entity.pdbx_description
1 polymer ?
#
loop_
_entity_poly.entity_id
_entity_poly.type
_entity_poly.pdbx_seq_one_letter_code
_entity_poly.pdbx_strand_id
1 'polypeptide(L)'
;MTQDPGRSEQQEPARQRDDPRRDVSAEEERPTAQTFLGIVKLSFMEWLGEGVMHWGAALSYYTLFSLGPVLIFLVGTAGMFFDDAAAREQILSQLRLLLGSRGAEIADTILVQATFPGFGSVQALLSLLALLVGATAVFGNIQGALNDIWHVKPV
;
A
#
# COMPACT_ATOMS: atom_id res chain seq x y z
N MET A 1 55.66 7.77 -68.24
CA MET A 1 55.41 6.33 -67.99
C MET A 1 56.78 5.67 -67.83
N THR A 2 57.16 5.00 -66.74
CA THR A 2 56.40 4.41 -65.63
C THR A 2 57.34 4.17 -64.42
N GLN A 3 56.74 4.01 -63.24
CA GLN A 3 57.28 4.05 -61.87
C GLN A 3 58.33 2.99 -61.47
N ASP A 4 59.14 3.43 -60.50
CA ASP A 4 59.91 2.76 -59.45
C ASP A 4 59.25 1.49 -58.83
N PRO A 5 59.93 0.32 -58.81
CA PRO A 5 59.50 -0.85 -58.07
C PRO A 5 60.41 -1.12 -56.87
N GLY A 6 60.03 -0.62 -55.69
CA GLY A 6 60.74 -0.98 -54.46
C GLY A 6 60.06 -0.58 -53.15
N ARG A 7 58.75 -0.26 -53.21
CA ARG A 7 57.98 0.16 -52.05
C ARG A 7 57.88 -0.93 -50.98
N SER A 8 58.34 -0.56 -49.79
CA SER A 8 57.74 -0.88 -48.49
C SER A 8 57.67 -2.35 -48.10
N GLU A 9 58.79 -2.83 -47.57
CA GLU A 9 58.77 -3.75 -46.44
C GLU A 9 57.85 -3.19 -45.35
N GLN A 10 56.71 -3.87 -45.17
CA GLN A 10 56.32 -4.41 -43.87
C GLN A 10 56.48 -3.47 -42.67
N GLN A 11 55.53 -2.57 -42.50
CA GLN A 11 55.06 -2.17 -41.18
C GLN A 11 53.54 -2.25 -41.20
N GLU A 12 53.04 -3.45 -40.90
CA GLU A 12 51.64 -3.63 -40.50
C GLU A 12 51.54 -3.04 -39.08
N PRO A 13 50.84 -1.91 -38.86
CA PRO A 13 50.71 -1.36 -37.52
C PRO A 13 49.89 -2.37 -36.72
N ALA A 14 50.46 -2.80 -35.59
CA ALA A 14 49.81 -3.70 -34.65
C ALA A 14 48.37 -3.22 -34.41
N ARG A 15 47.38 -4.03 -34.82
CA ARG A 15 45.98 -3.81 -34.47
C ARG A 15 45.87 -3.90 -32.95
N GLN A 16 45.93 -2.74 -32.33
CA GLN A 16 45.50 -2.51 -30.97
C GLN A 16 44.03 -2.91 -30.92
N ARG A 17 43.76 -4.14 -30.44
CA ARG A 17 42.40 -4.58 -30.14
C ARG A 17 41.96 -3.70 -28.97
N ASP A 18 41.14 -2.70 -29.27
CA ASP A 18 40.37 -1.99 -28.27
C ASP A 18 39.53 -3.03 -27.51
N ASP A 19 40.01 -3.37 -26.33
CA ASP A 19 39.35 -4.26 -25.39
C ASP A 19 38.18 -3.48 -24.78
N PRO A 20 36.91 -3.77 -25.13
CA PRO A 20 35.75 -3.00 -24.69
C PRO A 20 35.42 -3.21 -23.20
N ARG A 21 36.28 -3.91 -22.46
CA ARG A 21 36.06 -4.32 -21.06
C ARG A 21 36.93 -3.56 -20.06
N ARG A 22 37.75 -2.59 -20.51
CA ARG A 22 38.67 -1.85 -19.64
C ARG A 22 38.04 -0.67 -18.90
N ASP A 23 36.86 -0.20 -19.30
CA ASP A 23 36.17 0.93 -18.68
C ASP A 23 35.18 0.54 -17.57
N VAL A 24 34.93 -0.76 -17.37
CA VAL A 24 33.98 -1.24 -16.36
C VAL A 24 34.61 -1.43 -14.97
N SER A 25 35.88 -1.06 -14.80
CA SER A 25 36.56 -1.12 -13.51
C SER A 25 36.16 0.08 -12.65
N ALA A 26 34.99 -0.05 -12.01
CA ALA A 26 34.76 0.37 -10.63
C ALA A 26 35.49 1.65 -10.19
N GLU A 27 35.04 2.80 -10.70
CA GLU A 27 35.04 4.01 -9.86
C GLU A 27 34.05 3.70 -8.73
N GLU A 28 34.53 3.11 -7.64
CA GLU A 28 33.78 2.85 -6.43
C GLU A 28 33.52 4.23 -5.79
N GLU A 29 32.61 5.01 -6.39
CA GLU A 29 32.18 6.31 -5.90
C GLU A 29 31.53 6.08 -4.54
N ARG A 30 32.32 6.25 -3.49
CA ARG A 30 31.82 6.22 -2.11
C ARG A 30 30.67 7.21 -2.07
N PRO A 31 29.45 6.79 -1.71
CA PRO A 31 28.29 7.67 -1.71
C PRO A 31 28.63 8.85 -0.80
N THR A 32 28.86 10.01 -1.41
CA THR A 32 29.18 11.23 -0.68
C THR A 32 27.93 11.59 0.13
N ALA A 33 28.11 12.18 1.32
CA ALA A 33 26.98 12.60 2.16
C ALA A 33 25.96 13.46 1.38
N GLN A 34 26.41 14.22 0.38
CA GLN A 34 25.58 15.00 -0.53
C GLN A 34 24.74 14.14 -1.47
N THR A 35 25.26 13.02 -1.98
CA THR A 35 24.54 12.05 -2.80
C THR A 35 23.47 11.34 -1.96
N PHE A 36 23.82 10.92 -0.75
CA PHE A 36 22.84 10.31 0.18
C PHE A 36 21.71 11.28 0.53
N LEU A 37 22.05 12.53 0.87
CA LEU A 37 21.05 13.56 1.14
C LEU A 37 20.19 13.88 -0.10
N GLY A 38 20.80 13.84 -1.29
CA GLY A 38 20.11 13.99 -2.57
C GLY A 38 19.08 12.89 -2.80
N ILE A 39 19.45 11.64 -2.58
CA ILE A 39 18.54 10.49 -2.73
C ILE A 39 17.42 10.55 -1.70
N VAL A 40 17.72 10.83 -0.43
CA VAL A 40 16.68 10.98 0.62
C VAL A 40 15.70 12.10 0.28
N LYS A 41 16.21 13.25 -0.19
CA LYS A 41 15.37 14.39 -0.60
C LYS A 41 14.53 14.04 -1.83
N LEU A 42 15.10 13.37 -2.82
CA LEU A 42 14.41 12.94 -4.03
C LEU A 42 13.30 11.95 -3.68
N SER A 43 13.62 10.89 -2.94
CA SER A 43 12.63 9.91 -2.49
C SER A 43 11.51 10.53 -1.66
N PHE A 44 11.81 11.51 -0.81
CA PHE A 44 10.77 12.21 -0.03
C PHE A 44 9.87 13.08 -0.91
N MET A 45 10.43 13.76 -1.91
CA MET A 45 9.67 14.57 -2.88
C MET A 45 8.80 13.68 -3.78
N GLU A 46 9.33 12.55 -4.25
CA GLU A 46 8.59 11.54 -5.00
C GLU A 46 7.44 10.95 -4.15
N TRP A 47 7.74 10.56 -2.90
CA TRP A 47 6.75 10.00 -1.96
C TRP A 47 5.59 10.95 -1.66
N LEU A 48 5.88 12.26 -1.54
CA LEU A 48 4.84 13.29 -1.42
C LEU A 48 4.07 13.48 -2.74
N GLY A 49 4.75 13.41 -3.88
CA GLY A 49 4.16 13.58 -5.21
C GLY A 49 3.25 12.43 -5.64
N GLU A 50 3.53 11.20 -5.22
CA GLU A 50 2.75 9.99 -5.55
C GLU A 50 1.46 9.83 -4.72
N GLY A 51 1.11 10.82 -3.88
CA GLY A 51 -0.15 10.78 -3.13
C GLY A 51 -0.18 9.71 -2.03
N VAL A 52 0.96 9.16 -1.61
CA VAL A 52 1.02 8.13 -0.54
C VAL A 52 0.38 8.62 0.77
N MET A 53 0.50 9.91 1.07
CA MET A 53 -0.21 10.57 2.18
C MET A 53 -1.73 10.53 2.02
N HIS A 54 -2.25 10.73 0.81
CA HIS A 54 -3.68 10.63 0.51
C HIS A 54 -4.19 9.20 0.76
N TRP A 55 -3.42 8.19 0.36
CA TRP A 55 -3.77 6.79 0.56
C TRP A 55 -3.70 6.35 2.02
N GLY A 56 -2.70 6.82 2.77
CA GLY A 56 -2.63 6.62 4.21
C GLY A 56 -3.80 7.26 4.96
N ALA A 57 -4.21 8.46 4.52
CA ALA A 57 -5.39 9.14 5.06
C ALA A 57 -6.67 8.38 4.74
N ALA A 58 -6.85 7.92 3.49
CA ALA A 58 -8.00 7.12 3.07
C ALA A 58 -8.11 5.82 3.87
N LEU A 59 -7.02 5.06 4.02
CA LEU A 59 -7.02 3.82 4.80
C LEU A 59 -7.40 4.05 6.27
N SER A 60 -6.87 5.12 6.88
CA SER A 60 -7.20 5.49 8.25
C SER A 60 -8.68 5.87 8.38
N TYR A 61 -9.19 6.66 7.44
CA TYR A 61 -10.61 7.07 7.41
C TYR A 61 -11.53 5.86 7.22
N TYR A 62 -11.21 4.95 6.30
CA TYR A 62 -12.00 3.74 6.09
C TYR A 62 -11.97 2.82 7.32
N THR A 63 -10.81 2.62 7.93
CA THR A 63 -10.71 1.83 9.17
C THR A 63 -11.60 2.40 10.27
N LEU A 64 -11.56 3.73 10.46
CA LEU A 64 -12.36 4.40 11.48
C LEU A 64 -13.87 4.34 11.17
N PHE A 65 -14.25 4.59 9.91
CA PHE A 65 -15.65 4.60 9.49
C PHE A 65 -16.28 3.20 9.46
N SER A 66 -15.49 2.17 9.13
CA SER A 66 -15.94 0.76 9.12
C SER A 66 -16.03 0.14 10.51
N LEU A 67 -15.46 0.76 11.55
CA LEU A 67 -15.41 0.19 12.90
C LEU A 67 -16.81 -0.18 13.42
N GLY A 68 -17.78 0.72 13.32
CA GLY A 68 -19.14 0.46 13.80
C GLY A 68 -19.86 -0.66 13.06
N PRO A 69 -20.00 -0.60 11.73
CA PRO A 69 -20.62 -1.66 10.95
C PRO A 69 -19.99 -3.04 11.18
N VAL A 70 -18.66 -3.12 11.27
CA VAL A 70 -17.95 -4.39 11.54
C VAL A 70 -18.27 -4.91 12.94
N LEU A 71 -18.27 -4.06 13.97
CA LEU A 71 -18.58 -4.48 15.34
C LEU A 71 -20.03 -4.98 15.47
N ILE A 72 -20.97 -4.29 14.83
CA ILE A 72 -22.39 -4.70 14.81
C ILE A 72 -22.53 -6.06 14.13
N PHE A 73 -21.88 -6.25 12.97
CA PHE A 73 -21.86 -7.53 12.27
C PHE A 73 -21.27 -8.65 13.15
N LEU A 74 -20.18 -8.39 13.86
CA LEU A 74 -19.51 -9.38 14.69
C LEU A 74 -20.35 -9.78 15.91
N VAL A 75 -20.97 -8.82 16.60
CA VAL A 75 -21.88 -9.09 17.71
C VAL A 75 -23.13 -9.82 17.22
N GLY A 76 -23.75 -9.37 16.14
CA GLY A 76 -24.95 -10.02 15.60
C GLY A 76 -24.70 -11.44 15.09
N THR A 77 -23.51 -11.72 14.55
CA THR A 77 -23.15 -13.07 14.13
C THR A 77 -22.78 -13.98 15.30
N ALA A 78 -22.07 -13.47 16.30
CA ALA A 78 -21.79 -14.20 17.53
C ALA A 78 -23.06 -14.45 18.36
N GLY A 79 -24.01 -13.51 18.38
CA GLY A 79 -25.32 -13.61 19.02
C GLY A 79 -26.23 -14.73 18.48
N MET A 80 -25.91 -15.29 17.31
CA MET A 80 -26.58 -16.49 16.80
C MET A 80 -26.15 -17.77 17.53
N PHE A 81 -24.95 -17.76 18.15
CA PHE A 81 -24.37 -18.91 18.85
C PHE A 81 -24.29 -18.70 20.37
N PHE A 82 -24.21 -17.44 20.81
CA PHE A 82 -24.09 -17.00 22.19
C PHE A 82 -25.18 -16.00 22.52
N ASP A 83 -25.40 -15.70 23.80
CA ASP A 83 -26.22 -14.54 24.18
C ASP A 83 -25.53 -13.24 23.72
N ASP A 84 -26.31 -12.25 23.23
CA ASP A 84 -25.79 -10.97 22.72
C ASP A 84 -24.87 -10.27 23.73
N ALA A 85 -25.17 -10.37 25.03
CA ALA A 85 -24.35 -9.78 26.09
C ALA A 85 -22.98 -10.47 26.20
N ALA A 86 -22.96 -11.81 26.13
CA ALA A 86 -21.74 -12.60 26.19
C ALA A 86 -20.86 -12.39 24.93
N ALA A 87 -21.49 -12.31 23.75
CA ALA A 87 -20.82 -11.99 22.50
C ALA A 87 -20.12 -10.63 22.56
N ARG A 88 -20.85 -9.59 22.99
CA ARG A 88 -20.30 -8.23 23.16
C ARG A 88 -19.14 -8.20 24.15
N GLU A 89 -19.27 -8.83 25.31
CA GLU A 89 -18.21 -8.86 26.32
C GLU A 89 -16.92 -9.48 25.76
N GLN A 90 -17.02 -10.62 25.08
CA GLN A 90 -15.87 -11.32 24.52
C GLN A 90 -15.18 -10.51 23.43
N ILE A 91 -15.94 -9.80 22.58
CA ILE A 91 -15.35 -8.94 21.54
C ILE A 91 -14.62 -7.76 22.18
N LEU A 92 -15.22 -7.13 23.20
CA LEU A 92 -14.58 -6.02 23.91
C LEU A 92 -13.34 -6.46 24.69
N SER A 93 -13.30 -7.69 25.22
CA SER A 93 -12.10 -8.21 25.88
C SER A 93 -10.93 -8.34 24.89
N GLN A 94 -11.19 -8.82 23.67
CA GLN A 94 -10.17 -8.87 22.61
C GLN A 94 -9.71 -7.46 22.18
N LEU A 95 -10.64 -6.53 22.04
CA LEU A 95 -10.28 -5.14 21.70
C LEU A 95 -9.48 -4.46 22.82
N ARG A 96 -9.71 -4.78 24.09
CA ARG A 96 -8.87 -4.30 25.20
C ARG A 96 -7.44 -4.83 25.09
N LEU A 97 -7.25 -6.07 24.67
CA LEU A 97 -5.92 -6.66 24.46
C LEU A 97 -5.18 -6.02 23.28
N LEU A 98 -5.90 -5.68 22.20
CA LEU A 98 -5.31 -5.16 20.97
C LEU A 98 -5.12 -3.63 20.97
N LEU A 99 -6.07 -2.88 21.53
CA LEU A 99 -6.16 -1.43 21.44
C LEU A 99 -6.05 -0.73 22.82
N GLY A 100 -5.97 -1.51 23.90
CA GLY A 100 -6.01 -1.01 25.28
C GLY A 100 -7.42 -0.60 25.72
N SER A 101 -7.53 -0.16 26.97
CA SER A 101 -8.81 0.17 27.60
C SER A 101 -9.58 1.27 26.85
N ARG A 102 -8.88 2.30 26.37
CA ARG A 102 -9.49 3.45 25.69
C ARG A 102 -10.06 3.08 24.33
N GLY A 103 -9.37 2.22 23.57
CA GLY A 103 -9.87 1.74 22.28
C GLY A 103 -11.11 0.87 22.44
N ALA A 104 -11.13 0.01 23.46
CA ALA A 104 -12.31 -0.78 23.78
C ALA A 104 -13.50 0.05 24.27
N GLU A 105 -13.27 1.14 25.01
CA GLU A 105 -14.33 2.05 25.45
C GLU A 105 -15.00 2.77 24.27
N ILE A 106 -14.22 3.14 23.24
CA ILE A 106 -14.75 3.68 21.99
C ILE A 106 -15.62 2.62 21.28
N ALA A 107 -15.11 1.40 21.15
CA ALA A 107 -15.85 0.29 20.55
C ALA A 107 -17.16 -0.01 21.32
N ASP A 108 -17.10 0.01 22.65
CA ASP A 108 -18.26 -0.19 23.52
C ASP A 108 -19.31 0.89 23.32
N THR A 109 -18.88 2.15 23.26
CA THR A 109 -19.77 3.29 22.98
C THR A 109 -20.49 3.09 21.65
N ILE A 110 -19.76 2.67 20.60
CA ILE A 110 -20.37 2.40 19.29
C ILE A 110 -21.44 1.31 19.39
N LEU A 111 -21.14 0.22 20.10
CA LEU A 111 -22.09 -0.89 20.28
C LEU A 111 -23.33 -0.49 21.10
N VAL A 112 -23.18 0.33 22.14
CA VAL A 112 -24.33 0.85 22.91
C VAL A 112 -25.24 1.70 22.03
N GLN A 113 -24.66 2.61 21.23
CA GLN A 113 -25.42 3.50 20.35
C GLN A 113 -26.04 2.76 19.17
N ALA A 114 -25.47 1.61 18.78
CA ALA A 114 -25.97 0.77 17.71
C ALA A 114 -27.17 -0.11 18.09
N THR A 115 -27.75 0.05 19.30
CA THR A 115 -28.92 -0.71 19.74
C THR A 115 -30.15 -0.31 18.91
N PHE A 116 -30.35 -1.00 17.78
CA PHE A 116 -31.58 -0.91 17.01
C PHE A 116 -32.57 -1.95 17.55
N PRO A 117 -33.79 -1.53 17.95
CA PRO A 117 -34.82 -2.48 18.33
C PRO A 117 -35.20 -3.32 17.09
N GLY A 118 -34.91 -4.62 17.15
CA GLY A 118 -35.38 -5.63 16.21
C GLY A 118 -34.99 -5.40 14.75
N PHE A 119 -33.81 -5.88 14.35
CA PHE A 119 -33.54 -6.12 12.93
C PHE A 119 -34.48 -7.23 12.43
N GLY A 120 -35.62 -6.84 11.86
CA GLY A 120 -36.36 -7.77 11.00
C GLY A 120 -35.46 -8.21 9.85
N SER A 121 -35.60 -9.45 9.37
CA SER A 121 -34.71 -10.06 8.36
C SER A 121 -34.53 -9.19 7.10
N VAL A 122 -35.51 -8.35 6.78
CA VAL A 122 -35.48 -7.41 5.65
C VAL A 122 -34.51 -6.24 5.88
N GLN A 123 -34.44 -5.69 7.10
CA GLN A 123 -33.54 -4.58 7.42
C GLN A 123 -32.09 -5.04 7.47
N ALA A 124 -31.83 -6.24 8.02
CA ALA A 124 -30.52 -6.87 7.98
C ALA A 124 -30.04 -7.10 6.54
N LEU A 125 -30.92 -7.57 5.65
CA LEU A 125 -30.60 -7.77 4.23
C LEU A 125 -30.28 -6.45 3.51
N LEU A 126 -31.05 -5.39 3.76
CA LEU A 126 -30.79 -4.07 3.18
C LEU A 126 -29.47 -3.48 3.67
N SER A 127 -29.16 -3.60 4.97
CA SER A 127 -27.88 -3.18 5.53
C SER A 127 -26.71 -3.97 4.95
N LEU A 128 -26.86 -5.28 4.76
CA LEU A 128 -25.85 -6.13 4.13
C LEU A 128 -25.60 -5.71 2.68
N LEU A 129 -26.66 -5.46 1.89
CA LEU A 129 -26.54 -5.00 0.51
C LEU A 129 -25.86 -3.63 0.43
N ALA A 130 -26.26 -2.68 1.28
CA ALA A 130 -25.64 -1.37 1.35
C ALA A 130 -24.15 -1.47 1.74
N LEU A 131 -23.81 -2.37 2.69
CA LEU A 131 -22.43 -2.65 3.09
C LEU A 131 -21.61 -3.21 1.92
N LEU A 132 -22.15 -4.18 1.17
CA LEU A 132 -21.46 -4.78 0.03
C LEU A 132 -21.19 -3.76 -1.08
N VAL A 133 -22.16 -2.91 -1.39
CA VAL A 133 -21.99 -1.82 -2.37
C VAL A 133 -20.94 -0.83 -1.89
N GLY A 134 -21.03 -0.38 -0.63
CA GLY A 134 -20.05 0.53 -0.04
C GLY A 134 -18.63 -0.04 -0.03
N ALA A 135 -18.48 -1.30 0.39
CA ALA A 135 -17.19 -1.99 0.42
C ALA A 135 -16.58 -2.13 -0.99
N THR A 136 -17.40 -2.46 -1.99
CA THR A 136 -16.95 -2.56 -3.39
C THR A 136 -16.49 -1.21 -3.93
N ALA A 137 -17.24 -0.13 -3.65
CA ALA A 137 -16.86 1.21 -4.06
C ALA A 137 -15.55 1.68 -3.41
N VAL A 138 -15.35 1.38 -2.12
CA VAL A 138 -14.09 1.65 -1.41
C VAL A 138 -12.94 0.85 -2.03
N PHE A 139 -13.15 -0.44 -2.30
CA PHE A 139 -12.13 -1.28 -2.92
C PHE A 139 -11.73 -0.76 -4.30
N GLY A 140 -12.69 -0.34 -5.13
CA GLY A 140 -12.42 0.27 -6.44
C GLY A 140 -11.60 1.56 -6.33
N ASN A 141 -11.87 2.40 -5.32
CA ASN A 141 -11.06 3.61 -5.07
C ASN A 141 -9.62 3.26 -4.67
N ILE A 142 -9.41 2.22 -3.86
CA ILE A 142 -8.08 1.73 -3.49
C ILE A 142 -7.39 1.05 -4.69
N GLN A 143 -8.10 0.41 -5.60
CA GLN A 143 -7.48 -0.12 -6.82
C GLN A 143 -7.04 1.01 -7.76
N GLY A 144 -7.90 2.01 -7.96
CA GLY A 144 -7.55 3.21 -8.72
C GLY A 144 -6.33 3.90 -8.13
N ALA A 145 -6.27 3.96 -6.81
CA ALA A 145 -5.12 4.44 -6.07
C ALA A 145 -3.79 3.81 -6.42
N LEU A 146 -3.79 2.49 -6.33
CA LEU A 146 -2.59 1.68 -6.46
C LEU A 146 -2.16 1.67 -7.92
N ASN A 147 -3.13 1.70 -8.84
CA ASN A 147 -2.87 1.87 -10.26
C ASN A 147 -2.21 3.22 -10.56
N ASP A 148 -2.64 4.30 -9.89
CA ASP A 148 -2.03 5.62 -10.04
C ASP A 148 -0.61 5.67 -9.45
N ILE A 149 -0.39 5.13 -8.24
CA ILE A 149 0.95 5.06 -7.62
C ILE A 149 1.92 4.24 -8.47
N TRP A 150 1.51 3.03 -8.86
CA TRP A 150 2.38 2.09 -9.58
C TRP A 150 2.33 2.22 -11.10
N HIS A 151 1.65 3.24 -11.62
CA HIS A 151 1.52 3.52 -13.05
C HIS A 151 1.03 2.29 -13.86
N VAL A 152 0.12 1.50 -13.27
CA VAL A 152 -0.43 0.29 -13.89
C VAL A 152 -1.70 0.66 -14.63
N LYS A 153 -1.86 0.19 -15.87
CA LYS A 153 -3.11 0.40 -16.61
C LYS A 153 -4.26 -0.35 -15.92
N PRO A 154 -5.41 0.30 -15.66
CA PRO A 154 -6.57 -0.38 -15.11
C PRO A 154 -7.05 -1.47 -16.06
N VAL A 155 -7.46 -2.62 -15.49
CA VAL A 155 -8.08 -3.75 -16.18
C VAL A 155 -9.59 -3.65 -16.23
#